data_AF-A0A1V2UI70-F1
#
_entry.id   AF-A0A1V2UI70-F1
#
_cell.length_a   1.000
_cell.length_b   1.000
_cell.length_c   1.000
_cell.angle_alpha   90.00
_cell.angle_beta   90.00
_cell.angle_gamma   90.00
#
_symmetry.space_group_name_H-M   'P 1'
#
loop_
_entity.id
_entity.type
_entity.pdbx_description
1 polymer ?
#
loop_
_entity_poly.entity_id
_entity_poly.type
_entity_poly.pdbx_seq_one_letter_code
_entity_poly.pdbx_strand_id
1 'polypeptide(L)' 'MINLNATAFAQTWSTKYKNMGPRDRLFLEIMTFAFVGTQAEQSDISIEKIKTNRLVNGITENCYQYTIIVVDEEE' A
#
# COMPACT_ATOMS: atom_id res chain seq x y z
N MET A 1 0.91 -31.44 0.30
CA MET A 1 0.59 -31.04 -1.08
C MET A 1 -0.02 -29.65 -1.00
N ILE A 2 0.75 -28.59 -1.29
CA ILE A 2 0.20 -27.23 -1.30
C ILE A 2 -0.85 -27.20 -2.40
N ASN A 3 -2.09 -26.91 -2.00
CA ASN A 3 -3.30 -26.99 -2.82
C ASN A 3 -3.02 -26.31 -4.17
N LEU A 4 -3.18 -26.99 -5.31
CA LEU A 4 -2.94 -26.41 -6.65
C LEU A 4 -3.61 -25.03 -6.82
N ASN A 5 -4.75 -24.86 -6.16
CA ASN A 5 -5.52 -23.62 -6.09
C ASN A 5 -4.77 -22.46 -5.40
N ALA A 6 -3.97 -22.73 -4.37
CA ALA A 6 -3.17 -21.71 -3.68
C ALA A 6 -2.01 -21.22 -4.56
N THR A 7 -1.33 -22.13 -5.26
CA THR A 7 -0.24 -21.78 -6.18
C THR A 7 -0.75 -20.99 -7.38
N ALA A 8 -1.87 -21.41 -7.97
CA ALA A 8 -2.52 -20.70 -9.07
C ALA A 8 -2.98 -19.30 -8.62
N PHE A 9 -3.61 -19.19 -7.46
CA PHE A 9 -4.02 -17.91 -6.88
C PHE A 9 -2.83 -16.97 -6.64
N ALA A 10 -1.73 -17.49 -6.08
CA ALA A 10 -0.51 -16.71 -5.88
C ALA A 10 0.09 -16.21 -7.20
N GLN A 11 0.11 -17.04 -8.25
CA GLN A 11 0.57 -16.64 -9.58
C GLN A 11 -0.34 -15.58 -10.22
N THR A 12 -1.67 -15.74 -10.12
CA THR A 12 -2.62 -14.75 -10.61
C THR A 12 -2.43 -13.41 -9.91
N TRP A 13 -2.27 -13.41 -8.59
CA TRP A 13 -2.02 -12.20 -7.81
C TRP A 13 -0.68 -11.54 -8.15
N SER A 14 0.40 -12.33 -8.24
CA SER A 14 1.71 -11.83 -8.64
C SER A 14 1.67 -11.16 -10.01
N THR A 15 0.97 -11.78 -10.97
CA THR A 15 0.80 -11.23 -12.31
C THR A 15 -0.01 -9.93 -12.28
N LYS A 16 -1.14 -9.91 -11.55
CA LYS A 16 -1.97 -8.71 -11.40
C LYS A 16 -1.16 -7.58 -10.78
N TYR A 17 -0.41 -7.86 -9.71
CA TYR A 17 0.45 -6.90 -9.02
C TYR A 17 1.51 -6.27 -9.94
N LYS A 18 2.21 -7.11 -10.73
CA LYS A 18 3.23 -6.67 -11.69
C LYS A 18 2.65 -5.78 -12.80
N ASN A 19 1.38 -5.96 -13.15
CA ASN A 19 0.70 -5.19 -14.18
C ASN A 19 -0.04 -3.96 -13.63
N MET A 20 -0.13 -3.77 -12.31
CA MET A 20 -0.70 -2.55 -11.73
C MET A 20 0.14 -1.32 -12.05
N GLY A 21 -0.52 -0.20 -12.32
CA GLY A 21 0.12 1.10 -12.44
C GLY A 21 0.80 1.50 -11.12
N PRO A 22 1.89 2.30 -11.16
CA PRO A 22 2.68 2.63 -9.97
C PRO A 22 1.85 3.21 -8.82
N ARG A 23 0.85 4.04 -9.12
CA ARG A 23 -0.02 4.65 -8.11
C ARG A 23 -0.88 3.62 -7.38
N ASP A 24 -1.51 2.72 -8.12
CA ASP A 24 -2.44 1.74 -7.54
C ASP A 24 -1.66 0.64 -6.81
N ARG A 25 -0.44 0.32 -7.29
CA ARG A 25 0.50 -0.55 -6.59
C ARG A 25 0.92 0.04 -5.25
N LEU A 26 1.39 1.29 -5.22
CA LEU A 26 1.78 1.98 -3.99
C LEU A 26 0.62 2.05 -2.99
N PHE A 27 -0.58 2.36 -3.47
CA PHE A 27 -1.77 2.36 -2.62
C PHE A 27 -2.03 0.98 -2.00
N LEU A 28 -1.92 -0.10 -2.78
CA LEU A 28 -2.09 -1.47 -2.27
C LEU A 28 -1.03 -1.83 -1.22
N GLU A 29 0.24 -1.47 -1.45
CA GLU A 29 1.33 -1.70 -0.49
C GLU A 29 1.06 -0.99 0.84
N ILE A 30 0.62 0.28 0.81
CA ILE A 30 0.27 1.06 2.01
C ILE A 30 -0.90 0.43 2.77
N MET A 31 -1.96 0.03 2.06
CA MET A 31 -3.10 -0.64 2.70
C MET A 31 -2.73 -1.99 3.30
N THR A 32 -1.83 -2.72 2.64
CA THR A 32 -1.32 -4.01 3.12
C THR A 32 -0.49 -3.82 4.39
N PHE A 33 0.39 -2.81 4.41
CA PHE A 33 1.18 -2.44 5.59
C PHE A 33 0.27 -2.13 6.78
N ALA A 34 -0.72 -1.25 6.61
CA ALA A 34 -1.63 -0.88 7.69
C ALA A 34 -2.48 -2.08 8.17
N PHE A 35 -2.95 -2.94 7.26
CA PHE A 35 -3.67 -4.14 7.64
C PHE A 35 -2.80 -5.09 8.46
N VAL A 36 -1.55 -5.31 8.06
CA VAL A 36 -0.63 -6.19 8.79
C VAL A 36 -0.33 -5.61 10.17
N GLY A 37 0.03 -4.34 10.28
CA GLY A 37 0.34 -3.76 11.59
C GLY A 37 -0.87 -3.73 12.53
N THR A 38 -2.06 -3.38 12.04
CA THR A 38 -3.28 -3.39 12.87
C THR A 38 -3.72 -4.79 13.32
N GLN A 39 -3.53 -5.82 12.49
CA GLN A 39 -4.01 -7.19 12.81
C GLN A 39 -2.96 -8.06 13.49
N ALA A 40 -1.70 -7.98 13.08
CA ALA A 40 -0.63 -8.85 13.55
C ALA A 40 0.16 -8.24 14.71
N GLU A 41 0.39 -6.93 14.67
CA GLU A 41 1.24 -6.23 15.65
C GLU A 41 0.43 -5.44 16.68
N GLN A 42 -0.90 -5.34 16.49
CA GLN A 42 -1.83 -4.57 17.34
C GLN A 42 -1.48 -3.07 17.46
N SER A 43 -0.58 -2.56 16.62
CA SER A 43 -0.28 -1.13 16.55
C SER A 43 -1.48 -0.37 16.00
N ASP A 44 -1.72 0.83 16.54
CA ASP A 44 -2.69 1.75 15.95
C ASP A 44 -2.04 2.44 14.74
N ILE A 45 -2.55 2.13 13.55
CA ILE A 45 -2.04 2.68 12.29
C ILE A 45 -3.11 3.54 11.64
N SER A 46 -2.77 4.81 11.42
CA SER A 46 -3.58 5.71 10.61
C SER A 46 -2.85 6.10 9.32
N ILE A 47 -3.61 6.25 8.24
CA ILE A 47 -3.11 6.66 6.93
C ILE A 47 -3.81 7.94 6.52
N GLU A 48 -3.02 8.99 6.31
CA GLU A 48 -3.50 10.22 5.69
C GLU A 48 -3.10 10.26 4.23
N LYS A 49 -4.05 10.62 3.37
CA LYS A 49 -3.81 10.82 1.94
C LYS A 49 -4.06 12.28 1.58
N ILE A 50 -3.02 12.95 1.10
CA ILE A 50 -3.11 14.34 0.69
C ILE A 50 -2.86 14.42 -0.82
N LYS A 51 -3.81 15.04 -1.53
CA LYS A 51 -3.62 15.41 -2.94
C LYS A 51 -2.95 16.78 -2.97
N THR A 52 -1.78 16.87 -3.59
CA THR A 52 -1.01 18.11 -3.74
C THR A 52 -0.73 18.39 -5.20
N ASN A 53 -0.51 19.66 -5.54
CA ASN A 53 0.01 20.04 -6.86
C ASN A 53 1.49 20.38 -6.68
N ARG A 54 2.36 19.78 -7.50
CA ARG A 54 3.79 20.09 -7.49
C ARG A 54 4.23 20.56 -8.87
N LEU A 55 5.14 21.53 -8.88
CA LEU A 55 5.79 21.96 -10.10
C LEU A 55 6.94 21.01 -10.41
N VAL A 56 6.81 20.19 -11.46
CA VAL A 56 7.84 19.26 -11.92
C VAL A 56 8.22 19.68 -13.33
N ASN A 57 9.48 20.06 -13.55
CA ASN A 57 9.98 20.54 -14.84
C ASN A 57 9.14 21.67 -15.47
N GLY A 58 8.57 22.56 -14.65
CA GLY A 58 7.74 23.67 -15.10
C GLY A 58 6.28 23.31 -15.41
N ILE A 59 5.87 22.05 -15.24
CA ILE A 59 4.49 21.58 -15.40
C ILE A 59 3.89 21.33 -14.01
N THR A 60 2.66 21.79 -13.79
CA THR A 60 1.91 21.48 -12.57
C THR A 60 1.37 20.06 -12.65
N GLU A 61 1.92 19.17 -11.85
CA GLU A 61 1.48 17.77 -11.75
C GLU A 61 0.65 17.54 -10.48
N ASN A 62 -0.40 16.71 -10.61
CA ASN A 62 -1.15 16.22 -9.47
C ASN A 62 -0.35 15.09 -8.79
N CYS A 63 0.05 15.30 -7.54
CA CYS A 63 0.74 14.33 -6.72
C CYS A 63 -0.17 13.82 -5.59
N TYR A 64 0.05 12.57 -5.19
CA TYR A 64 -0.56 11.99 -4.00
C TYR A 64 0.56 11.71 -3.00
N GLN A 65 0.46 12.31 -1.81
CA GLN A 65 1.32 12.02 -0.69
C GLN A 65 0.53 11.18 0.32
N TYR A 66 1.17 10.15 0.85
CA TYR A 66 0.63 9.34 1.92
C TYR A 66 1.51 9.53 3.16
N THR A 67 0.90 9.84 4.29
CA THR A 67 1.55 9.86 5.60
C THR A 67 1.01 8.68 6.39
N ILE A 68 1.90 7.83 6.89
CA ILE A 68 1.56 6.70 7.73
C ILE A 68 1.99 7.05 9.14
N ILE A 69 1.05 7.04 10.08
CA ILE A 69 1.31 7.30 11.49
C ILE A 69 1.09 5.97 12.20
N VAL A 70 2.15 5.49 12.85
CA VAL A 70 2.13 4.27 13.68
C VAL A 70 2.28 4.73 15.12
N VAL A 71 1.30 4.40 15.95
CA VAL A 71 1.39 4.58 17.39
C VAL A 71 1.63 3.20 17.97
N ASP A 72 2.86 3.00 18.45
CA ASP A 72 3.16 1.84 19.27
C ASP A 72 2.75 2.19 20.70
N GLU A 73 1.78 1.45 21.25
CA GLU A 73 1.55 1.41 22.68
C GLU A 73 2.72 0.63 23.30
N GLU A 74 3.83 1.32 23.58
CA GLU A 74 4.81 0.83 24.55
C GLU A 74 4.18 0.96 25.96
N GLU A 75 3.64 -0.15 26.48
CA GLU A 75 3.51 -0.42 27.92
C GLU A 75 4.50 -1.50 28.37
#